data_AF-A0A1X1EJT7-F1
#
_entry.id   AF-A0A1X1EJT7-F1
#
_cell.length_a   1.000
_cell.length_b   1.000
_cell.length_c   1.000
_cell.angle_alpha   90.00
_cell.angle_beta   90.00
_cell.angle_gamma   90.00
#
_symmetry.space_group_name_H-M   'P 1'
#
loop_
_entity.id
_entity.type
_entity.pdbx_description
1 polymer ?
#
loop_
_entity_poly.entity_id
_entity_poly.type
_entity_poly.pdbx_seq_one_letter_code
_entity_poly.pdbx_strand_id
1 'polypeptide(L)' 'MALHNFTLALPDATAETEGLEDALFIAGCSDALVYFNGTSVYLEFDRESDSLNKAITTAIRDVEGAGFKAQLETVSS' A
#
# COMPACT_ATOMS: atom_id res chain seq x y z
N MET A 1 18.15 8.62 2.07
CA MET A 1 16.85 8.47 1.40
C MET A 1 15.88 9.42 2.08
N ALA A 2 14.81 9.84 1.40
CA ALA A 2 13.77 10.68 1.99
C ALA A 2 12.56 9.80 2.31
N LEU A 3 11.82 10.16 3.37
CA LEU A 3 10.54 9.56 3.69
C LEU A 3 9.47 10.14 2.75
N HIS A 4 8.70 9.27 2.10
CA HIS A 4 7.61 9.67 1.22
C HIS A 4 6.30 9.13 1.76
N ASN A 5 5.30 10.00 1.93
CA ASN A 5 3.97 9.61 2.36
C ASN A 5 2.98 9.61 1.18
N PHE A 6 2.23 8.52 1.03
CA PHE A 6 1.22 8.39 -0.02
C PHE A 6 0.22 7.28 0.32
N THR A 7 -0.93 7.32 -0.33
CA THR A 7 -2.02 6.38 -0.10
C THR A 7 -2.32 5.57 -1.35
N LEU A 8 -2.38 4.25 -1.20
CA LEU A 8 -2.89 3.33 -2.23
C LEU A 8 -4.26 2.79 -1.82
N ALA A 9 -5.21 2.74 -2.74
CA ALA A 9 -6.44 1.94 -2.60
C ALA A 9 -6.23 0.54 -3.15
N LEU A 10 -6.84 -0.45 -2.50
CA LEU A 10 -6.91 -1.83 -2.97
C LEU A 10 -8.33 -2.11 -3.46
N PRO A 11 -8.63 -1.91 -4.75
CA PRO A 11 -9.99 -2.05 -5.28
C PRO A 11 -10.50 -3.50 -5.27
N ASP A 12 -9.59 -4.48 -5.22
CA ASP A 12 -9.92 -5.90 -5.23
C ASP A 12 -9.81 -6.56 -3.85
N ALA A 13 -9.62 -5.77 -2.78
CA ALA A 13 -9.63 -6.23 -1.40
C ALA A 13 -10.75 -5.52 -0.61
N THR A 14 -11.22 -6.20 0.44
CA THR A 14 -12.21 -5.68 1.39
C THR A 14 -11.76 -5.95 2.82
N ALA A 15 -12.46 -5.36 3.79
CA ALA A 15 -12.25 -5.65 5.22
C ALA A 15 -12.46 -7.12 5.61
N GLU A 16 -13.10 -7.91 4.75
CA GLU A 16 -13.38 -9.34 4.96
C GLU A 16 -12.35 -10.24 4.26
N THR A 17 -11.33 -9.66 3.62
CA THR A 17 -10.28 -10.43 2.94
C THR A 17 -9.39 -11.13 3.97
N GLU A 18 -9.57 -12.44 4.11
CA GLU A 18 -8.79 -13.26 5.05
C GLU A 18 -7.30 -13.21 4.71
N GLY A 19 -6.45 -13.00 5.71
CA GLY A 19 -4.99 -12.98 5.56
C GLY A 19 -4.43 -11.77 4.82
N LEU A 20 -5.22 -10.72 4.60
CA LEU A 20 -4.80 -9.50 3.90
C LEU A 20 -3.52 -8.88 4.51
N GLU A 21 -3.52 -8.66 5.83
CA GLU A 21 -2.39 -8.02 6.53
C GLU A 21 -1.12 -8.87 6.46
N ASP A 22 -1.25 -10.19 6.65
CA ASP A 22 -0.13 -11.13 6.55
C ASP A 22 0.47 -11.16 5.13
N ALA A 23 -0.38 -11.19 4.10
CA ALA A 23 0.04 -11.19 2.72
C ALA A 23 0.81 -9.91 2.36
N LEU A 24 0.31 -8.75 2.79
CA LEU A 24 0.98 -7.45 2.60
C LEU A 24 2.30 -7.37 3.36
N PHE A 25 2.34 -7.85 4.60
CA PHE A 25 3.56 -7.88 5.41
C PHE A 25 4.66 -8.75 4.75
N ILE A 26 4.30 -9.96 4.31
CA ILE A 26 5.22 -10.89 3.65
C ILE A 26 5.73 -10.32 2.32
N ALA A 27 4.89 -9.56 1.61
CA ALA A 27 5.26 -8.93 0.35
C ALA A 27 6.14 -7.68 0.50
N GLY A 28 6.39 -7.21 1.73
CA GLY A 28 7.28 -6.08 2.00
C GLY A 28 6.57 -4.75 2.25
N CYS A 29 5.25 -4.74 2.47
CA CYS A 29 4.49 -3.55 2.85
C CYS A 29 4.44 -3.33 4.37
N SER A 30 5.54 -3.62 5.09
CA SER A 30 5.60 -3.43 6.56
C SER A 30 5.62 -1.96 6.99
N ASP A 31 5.83 -1.06 6.02
CA ASP A 31 5.87 0.40 6.15
C ASP A 31 4.54 1.06 5.80
N ALA A 32 3.46 0.29 5.73
CA ALA A 32 2.11 0.76 5.44
C ALA A 32 1.14 0.53 6.60
N LEU A 33 0.34 1.54 6.92
CA LEU A 33 -0.82 1.43 7.77
C LEU A 33 -2.03 0.99 6.92
N VAL A 34 -2.65 -0.13 7.28
CA VAL A 34 -3.91 -0.58 6.69
C VAL A 34 -5.07 0.13 7.38
N TYR A 35 -5.97 0.75 6.62
CA TYR A 35 -7.21 1.28 7.15
C TYR A 35 -8.39 1.02 6.21
N PHE A 36 -9.58 0.99 6.80
CA PHE A 36 -10.83 0.66 6.11
C PHE A 36 -11.77 1.87 6.13
N ASN A 37 -12.32 2.21 4.97
CA ASN A 37 -13.39 3.21 4.86
C ASN A 37 -14.59 2.57 4.17
N GLY A 38 -15.56 2.15 4.97
CA GLY A 38 -16.65 1.30 4.51
C GLY A 38 -16.14 -0.08 4.09
N THR A 39 -16.40 -0.47 2.85
CA THR A 39 -15.91 -1.74 2.27
C THR A 39 -14.54 -1.62 1.60
N SER A 40 -14.05 -0.39 1.42
CA SER A 40 -12.81 -0.12 0.71
C SER A 40 -11.60 -0.20 1.64
N VAL A 41 -10.52 -0.78 1.12
CA VAL A 41 -9.23 -0.94 1.80
C VAL A 41 -8.24 0.08 1.26
N TYR A 42 -7.51 0.70 2.18
CA TYR A 42 -6.46 1.66 1.86
C TYR A 42 -5.18 1.35 2.63
N LEU A 43 -4.06 1.71 2.03
CA LEU A 43 -2.72 1.61 2.59
C LEU A 43 -2.10 3.00 2.60
N GLU A 44 -1.81 3.51 3.79
CA GLU A 44 -1.03 4.73 3.98
C GLU A 44 0.43 4.36 4.21
N PHE A 45 1.30 4.71 3.27
CA PHE A 45 2.72 4.35 3.30
C PHE A 45 3.56 5.47 3.89
N ASP A 46 4.56 5.08 4.69
CA ASP A 46 5.69 5.91 5.10
C ASP A 46 6.99 5.28 4.57
N ARG A 47 7.22 5.40 3.26
CA ARG A 47 8.26 4.64 2.55
C ARG A 47 9.52 5.45 2.31
N GLU A 48 10.66 4.94 2.77
CA GLU A 48 11.96 5.53 2.45
C GLU A 48 12.39 5.21 1.01
N SER A 49 12.73 6.24 0.24
CA SER A 49 13.18 6.07 -1.15
C SER A 49 14.02 7.25 -1.64
N ASP A 50 14.74 7.04 -2.74
CA ASP A 50 15.48 8.10 -3.45
C ASP A 50 14.55 9.09 -4.14
N SER A 51 13.33 8.68 -4.48
CA SER A 51 12.30 9.53 -5.10
C SER A 51 10.90 9.01 -4.81
N LEU A 52 9.92 9.91 -4.84
CA LEU A 52 8.51 9.59 -4.66
C LEU A 52 8.04 8.54 -5.69
N ASN A 53 8.41 8.72 -6.97
CA ASN A 53 8.04 7.77 -8.02
C ASN A 53 8.58 6.36 -7.73
N LYS A 54 9.83 6.26 -7.27
CA LYS A 54 10.41 4.96 -6.87
C LYS A 54 9.70 4.39 -5.64
N ALA A 55 9.30 5.23 -4.67
CA ALA A 55 8.53 4.80 -3.51
C ALA A 55 7.16 4.20 -3.94
N ILE A 56 6.41 4.92 -4.76
CA ILE A 56 5.10 4.48 -5.27
C ILE A 56 5.24 3.23 -6.13
N THR A 57 6.18 3.19 -7.07
CA THR A 57 6.34 2.05 -8.00
C THR A 57 6.75 0.77 -7.25
N THR A 58 7.62 0.88 -6.23
CA THR A 58 7.95 -0.28 -5.39
C THR A 58 6.78 -0.71 -4.54
N ALA A 59 6.00 0.22 -3.98
CA ALA A 59 4.82 -0.11 -3.17
C ALA A 59 3.74 -0.82 -3.98
N ILE A 60 3.47 -0.34 -5.20
CA ILE A 60 2.55 -1.01 -6.12
C ILE A 60 3.04 -2.43 -6.42
N ARG A 61 4.33 -2.60 -6.70
CA ARG A 61 4.91 -3.92 -6.99
C ARG A 61 4.79 -4.89 -5.80
N ASP A 62 4.98 -4.41 -4.58
CA ASP A 62 4.86 -5.22 -3.37
C ASP A 62 3.38 -5.64 -3.17
N VAL A 63 2.43 -4.72 -3.33
CA VAL A 63 0.99 -5.02 -3.26
C VAL A 63 0.57 -6.02 -4.35
N GLU A 64 1.06 -5.86 -5.58
CA GLU A 64 0.85 -6.82 -6.66
C GLU A 64 1.47 -8.19 -6.37
N GLY A 65 2.63 -8.21 -5.71
CA GLY A 65 3.28 -9.43 -5.23
C GLY A 65 2.48 -10.16 -4.15
N ALA A 66 1.69 -9.44 -3.35
CA ALA A 66 0.72 -10.00 -2.40
C ALA A 66 -0.55 -10.54 -3.08
N GLY A 67 -0.73 -10.32 -4.39
CA GLY A 67 -1.89 -10.78 -5.16
C GLY A 67 -3.03 -9.78 -5.25
N PHE A 68 -2.81 -8.52 -4.88
CA PHE A 68 -3.82 -7.46 -4.93
C PHE A 68 -3.49 -6.42 -6.00
N LYS A 69 -4.48 -5.73 -6.54
CA LYS A 69 -4.22 -4.52 -7.34
C LYS A 69 -4.08 -3.32 -6.41
N ALA A 70 -3.24 -2.37 -6.82
CA ALA A 70 -3.09 -1.08 -6.17
C ALA A 70 -3.46 0.06 -7.12
N GLN A 71 -4.14 1.08 -6.59
CA GLN A 71 -4.37 2.35 -7.28
C GLN A 71 -3.89 3.49 -6.39
N LEU A 72 -3.17 4.46 -6.98
CA LEU A 72 -2.72 5.64 -6.24
C LEU A 72 -3.90 6.58 -6.01
N GLU A 73 -4.23 6.84 -4.75
CA GLU A 73 -5.35 7.72 -4.39
C GLU A 73 -4.88 9.14 -4.08
N THR A 74 -3.84 9.28 -3.27
CA THR A 74 -3.37 10.59 -2.80
C THR A 74 -1.87 10.55 -2.56
N VAL A 75 -1.21 11.68 -2.82
CA VAL A 75 0.18 11.92 -2.46
C VAL A 75 0.18 13.04 -1.43
N SER A 76 0.60 12.72 -0.21
CA SER A 76 0.79 13.69 0.86
C SER A 76 2.27 14.05 0.87
N SER A 77 2.63 15.19 0.25
CA SER A 77 4.03 15.64 0.18
C SER A 77 4.61 16.04 1.53
#